data_AF-A0A355IDH0-F1
#
_entry.id   AF-A0A355IDH0-F1
#
_cell.length_a   1.000
_cell.length_b   1.000
_cell.length_c   1.000
_cell.angle_alpha   90.00
_cell.angle_beta   90.00
_cell.angle_gamma   90.00
#
_symmetry.space_group_name_H-M   'P 1'
#
loop_
_entity.id
_entity.type
_entity.pdbx_description
1 polymer ?
#
loop_
_entity_poly.entity_id
_entity_poly.type
_entity_poly.pdbx_seq_one_letter_code
_entity_poly.pdbx_strand_id
1 'polypeptide(L)' 'MSALNLSPIKLDNYKPLRELVFESLRAAIIEGLLRPGERLMEIQLAEQLGV' A
#
# COMPACT_ATOMS: atom_id res chain seq x y z
N MET A 1 -45.23 0.81 12.14
CA MET A 1 -43.80 0.83 12.53
C MET A 1 -42.98 0.56 11.28
N SER A 2 -42.27 1.55 10.76
CA SER A 2 -41.45 1.41 9.54
C SER A 2 -40.14 0.70 9.88
N ALA A 3 -39.88 -0.43 9.21
CA ALA A 3 -38.63 -1.18 9.36
C ALA A 3 -37.43 -0.34 8.86
N LEU A 4 -36.33 -0.38 9.61
CA LEU A 4 -35.04 0.18 9.18
C LEU A 4 -34.47 -0.67 8.04
N ASN A 5 -34.53 -0.16 6.82
CA ASN A 5 -33.80 -0.73 5.67
C ASN A 5 -32.40 -0.09 5.60
N LEU A 6 -31.42 -0.72 6.23
CA LEU A 6 -30.03 -0.29 6.17
C LEU A 6 -29.33 -0.96 4.98
N SER A 7 -28.79 -0.15 4.07
CA SER A 7 -27.88 -0.63 3.03
C SER A 7 -26.48 -0.92 3.62
N PRO A 8 -25.75 -1.93 3.13
CA PRO A 8 -24.41 -2.26 3.64
C PRO A 8 -23.44 -1.08 3.49
N ILE A 9 -22.67 -0.81 4.54
CA ILE A 9 -21.52 0.10 4.46
C ILE A 9 -20.46 -0.57 3.60
N LYS A 10 -20.10 0.05 2.48
CA LYS A 10 -18.92 -0.35 1.70
C LYS A 10 -17.69 0.22 2.39
N LEU A 11 -16.98 -0.63 3.14
CA LEU A 11 -15.66 -0.37 3.69
C LEU A 11 -14.60 -0.45 2.57
N ASP A 12 -14.74 0.40 1.55
CA ASP A 12 -13.73 0.48 0.50
C ASP A 12 -12.63 1.43 0.98
N ASN A 13 -11.42 0.87 1.14
CA ASN A 13 -10.12 1.57 1.25
C ASN A 13 -9.48 1.71 2.63
N TYR A 14 -9.55 0.68 3.48
CA TYR A 14 -8.39 0.41 4.34
C TYR A 14 -7.50 -0.62 3.62
N LYS A 15 -6.55 -0.13 2.81
CA LYS A 15 -5.48 -1.00 2.32
C LYS A 15 -4.50 -1.27 3.45
N PRO A 16 -4.16 -2.52 3.77
CA PRO A 16 -3.11 -2.83 4.73
C PRO A 16 -1.80 -2.16 4.33
N LEU A 17 -1.03 -1.69 5.32
CA LEU A 17 0.25 -1.02 5.07
C LEU A 17 1.19 -1.85 4.19
N ARG A 18 1.25 -3.16 4.42
CA ARG A 18 2.04 -4.10 3.59
C ARG A 18 1.67 -4.02 2.11
N GLU A 19 0.39 -3.86 1.79
CA GLU A 19 -0.07 -3.79 0.41
C GLU A 19 0.33 -2.47 -0.25
N LEU A 20 0.25 -1.36 0.50
CA LEU A 20 0.72 -0.05 0.04
C LEU A 20 2.24 -0.03 -0.20
N VAL A 21 3.02 -0.62 0.71
CA VAL A 21 4.48 -0.76 0.58
C VAL A 21 4.83 -1.61 -0.65
N PHE A 22 4.11 -2.73 -0.84
CA PHE A 22 4.30 -3.59 -2.01
C PHE A 22 3.98 -2.88 -3.32
N GLU A 23 2.85 -2.18 -3.42
CA GLU A 23 2.46 -1.44 -4.62
C GLU A 23 3.49 -0.36 -4.96
N SER A 24 4.00 0.36 -3.95
CA SER A 24 5.02 1.41 -4.11
C SER A 24 6.34 0.85 -4.63
N LEU A 25 6.84 -0.23 -4.04
CA LEU A 25 8.07 -0.90 -4.48
C LEU A 25 7.94 -1.45 -5.91
N ARG A 26 6.79 -2.07 -6.20
CA ARG A 26 6.51 -2.63 -7.53
C ARG A 26 6.53 -1.53 -8.60
N ALA A 27 5.88 -0.39 -8.33
CA ALA A 27 5.88 0.76 -9.24
C ALA A 27 7.31 1.27 -9.48
N ALA A 28 8.09 1.44 -8.42
CA ALA A 28 9.47 1.93 -8.51
C ALA A 28 10.39 1.01 -9.33
N ILE A 29 10.20 -0.31 -9.30
CA ILE A 29 10.94 -1.25 -10.15
C ILE A 29 10.51 -1.12 -11.62
N ILE A 30 9.21 -1.05 -11.89
CA ILE A 30 8.67 -0.98 -13.26
C ILE A 30 9.06 0.33 -13.94
N GLU A 31 9.06 1.43 -13.18
CA GLU A 31 9.47 2.75 -13.66
C GLU A 31 10.99 2.89 -13.77
N GLY A 32 11.77 1.92 -13.30
CA GLY A 32 13.23 1.92 -13.33
C GLY A 32 13.87 2.87 -12.32
N LEU A 33 13.11 3.33 -11.31
CA LEU A 33 13.63 4.08 -10.17
C LEU A 33 14.54 3.19 -9.31
N LEU A 34 14.15 1.92 -9.13
CA LEU A 34 14.97 0.88 -8.53
C LEU A 34 15.61 0.03 -9.62
N ARG A 35 16.94 -0.01 -9.66
CA ARG A 35 17.68 -0.68 -10.73
C ARG A 35 17.81 -2.18 -10.46
N PRO A 36 17.87 -3.03 -11.50
CA PRO A 36 18.19 -4.44 -11.33
C PRO A 36 19.51 -4.63 -10.58
N GLY A 37 19.50 -5.46 -9.53
CA GLY A 37 20.66 -5.72 -8.68
C GLY A 37 20.96 -4.63 -7.64
N GLU A 38 20.13 -3.60 -7.54
CA GLU A 38 20.23 -2.61 -6.47
C GLU A 38 19.91 -3.26 -5.12
N ARG A 39 20.82 -3.12 -4.16
CA ARG A 39 20.63 -3.62 -2.80
C ARG A 39 19.75 -2.65 -2.02
N LEU A 40 18.58 -3.11 -1.61
CA LEU A 40 17.68 -2.36 -0.74
C LEU A 40 17.94 -2.71 0.72
N MET A 41 18.08 -1.68 1.57
CA MET A 41 18.23 -1.85 3.02
C MET A 41 16.89 -1.56 3.70
N GLU A 42 16.39 -2.52 4.48
CA GLU A 42 15.06 -2.46 5.11
C GLU A 42 14.85 -1.20 5.95
N ILE A 43 15.82 -0.83 6.79
CA ILE A 43 15.73 0.36 7.65
C ILE A 43 15.62 1.65 6.82
N GLN A 44 16.43 1.79 5.77
CA GLN A 44 16.40 2.97 4.91
C GLN A 44 15.08 3.07 4.15
N LEU A 45 14.56 1.93 3.70
CA LEU A 45 13.29 1.87 2.98
C LEU A 45 12.13 2.23 3.91
N ALA A 46 12.15 1.75 5.15
CA ALA A 46 11.14 2.09 6.17
C ALA A 46 11.16 3.60 6.47
N GLU A 47 12.35 4.19 6.68
CA GLU A 47 12.51 5.63 6.88
C GLU A 47 11.99 6.44 5.68
N GLN A 48 12.30 6.03 4.46
CA GLN A 48 11.81 6.71 3.24
C GLN A 48 10.29 6.63 3.06
N LEU A 49 9.69 5.50 3.44
CA LEU A 49 8.25 5.28 3.35
C LEU A 49 7.48 5.83 4.56
N GLY A 50 8.20 6.29 5.60
CA GLY A 50 7.62 6.84 6.82
C GLY A 50 6.91 5.80 7.70
N VAL A 51 7.40 4.56 7.69
CA VAL A 51 6.82 3.41 8.40
C VAL A 51 7.74 2.82 9.46
#